data_AF-A0A2E4WZD8-F1
#
_entry.id   AF-A0A2E4WZD8-F1
#
_cell.length_a   1.000
_cell.length_b   1.000
_cell.length_c   1.000
_cell.angle_alpha   90.00
_cell.angle_beta   90.00
_cell.angle_gamma   90.00
#
_symmetry.space_group_name_H-M   'P 1'
#
loop_
_entity.id
_entity.type
_entity.pdbx_description
1 polymer ?
#
loop_
_entity_poly.entity_id
_entity_poly.type
_entity_poly.pdbx_seq_one_letter_code
_entity_poly.pdbx_strand_id
1 'polypeptide(L)'
;MRSCVVSSLIVVLLGCSTDESPGGHLEQSSAETTSKEGEEPENHVEVIDGVPRAWPQPANPVTHDVDADLIAVLEKDALEGACEAYQAGDERRETRLRCGKWMFFYESFGTVGMPSHLLEIFQEWFQSFYGPSFSSMGFIPNPYANDHIPLGLVESTQHMGEMKTHAFTCAGCHFGQLPDGRYAVGYPNLQLDYGRFIASMVALIRLGMRPEDSGVHPVLRRDLSPVVHEARARSGFYTAMAGLGMNFLTRGGDVLTEGGINLSLEEQLRFWRLRTGTMDFLTKPMVEDGVWTVSRILGLWNMPTQDQIDDTEMPHALLSWTGIGESLMRFLHGFVVVSGSHDHWSDEELKPLADYIYSLRAPKPVVASDVEAVARGATLFAETGCVACHDGPSGESQALYPFETIGTDAALRDIYRPNEEGKLCCGLDVNGERATGMIKSPRLAGQRYRTRLLHNGALDSLEQLLCVTARPMDTLEAAKSTKGHRFGCDELTATEKDDLIQYLEHL
;
A
#
# COMPACT_ATOMS: atom_id res chain seq x y z
N MET A 1 44.48 8.66 2.39
CA MET A 1 44.72 9.42 1.15
C MET A 1 43.80 8.90 0.03
N ARG A 2 42.65 9.53 -0.17
CA ARG A 2 41.89 9.53 -1.44
C ARG A 2 41.30 10.94 -1.56
N SER A 3 41.34 11.52 -2.76
CA SER A 3 41.08 12.95 -2.95
C SER A 3 39.59 13.23 -3.15
N CYS A 4 39.06 14.20 -2.41
CA CYS A 4 37.92 14.96 -2.91
C CYS A 4 38.38 15.81 -4.10
N VAL A 5 37.55 15.93 -5.12
CA VAL A 5 37.70 16.95 -6.17
C VAL A 5 36.38 17.70 -6.26
N VAL A 6 36.35 18.93 -5.75
CA VAL A 6 35.20 19.84 -5.82
C VAL A 6 35.69 21.13 -6.50
N SER A 7 35.21 21.39 -7.72
CA SER A 7 35.31 22.67 -8.43
C SER A 7 34.63 22.61 -9.81
N SER A 8 34.11 23.69 -10.39
CA SER A 8 33.75 25.01 -9.81
C SER A 8 32.92 25.84 -10.80
N LEU A 9 31.83 26.42 -10.29
CA LEU A 9 31.46 27.85 -10.38
C LEU A 9 31.29 28.58 -11.75
N ILE A 10 30.05 28.99 -12.07
CA ILE A 10 29.63 30.26 -12.71
C ILE A 10 28.08 30.40 -12.59
N VAL A 11 27.35 31.49 -12.27
CA VAL A 11 27.56 32.91 -11.83
C VAL A 11 27.13 34.01 -12.85
N VAL A 12 26.27 34.95 -12.38
CA VAL A 12 25.56 36.11 -13.05
C VAL A 12 24.60 35.76 -14.22
N LEU A 13 23.47 36.45 -14.50
CA LEU A 13 23.01 37.83 -14.20
C LEU A 13 21.49 37.97 -13.82
N LEU A 14 21.17 39.14 -13.24
CA LEU A 14 19.91 39.69 -12.71
C LEU A 14 18.66 39.69 -13.63
N GLY A 15 17.46 39.80 -13.03
CA GLY A 15 16.22 40.16 -13.75
C GLY A 15 14.93 40.31 -12.91
N CYS A 16 14.86 41.24 -11.95
CA CYS A 16 13.58 41.58 -11.29
C CYS A 16 12.79 42.62 -12.09
N SER A 17 11.48 42.40 -12.29
CA SER A 17 10.54 43.45 -12.68
C SER A 17 9.16 43.19 -12.07
N THR A 18 8.64 44.18 -11.35
CA THR A 18 7.25 44.25 -10.89
C THR A 18 6.49 45.24 -11.76
N ASP A 19 5.30 44.90 -12.22
CA ASP A 19 4.33 45.88 -12.70
C ASP A 19 2.91 45.44 -12.31
N GLU A 20 2.22 46.30 -11.58
CA GLU A 20 0.78 46.20 -11.34
C GLU A 20 0.04 47.04 -12.38
N SER A 21 -1.07 46.55 -12.94
CA SER A 21 -2.27 47.39 -13.17
C SER A 21 -3.50 46.58 -13.63
N PRO A 22 -4.73 47.05 -13.36
CA PRO A 22 -5.94 46.24 -13.48
C PRO A 22 -6.84 46.59 -14.69
N GLY A 23 -7.83 45.72 -14.96
CA GLY A 23 -9.04 46.12 -15.68
C GLY A 23 -9.87 44.98 -16.26
N GLY A 24 -11.20 45.13 -16.25
CA GLY A 24 -12.12 44.33 -17.08
C GLY A 24 -13.20 43.53 -16.34
N HIS A 25 -14.31 44.18 -15.97
CA HIS A 25 -15.58 43.46 -15.78
C HIS A 25 -16.08 42.92 -17.13
N LEU A 26 -16.73 41.76 -17.11
CA LEU A 26 -17.89 41.50 -17.95
C LEU A 26 -18.76 40.40 -17.36
N GLU A 27 -19.93 40.77 -16.85
CA GLU A 27 -20.99 39.82 -16.51
C GLU A 27 -21.61 39.27 -17.80
N GLN A 28 -21.79 37.94 -17.89
CA GLN A 28 -22.84 37.37 -18.73
C GLN A 28 -23.59 36.29 -17.96
N SER A 29 -24.82 36.63 -17.56
CA SER A 29 -25.79 35.68 -17.05
C SER A 29 -26.40 34.90 -18.22
N SER A 30 -26.34 33.57 -18.15
CA SER A 30 -27.25 32.68 -18.87
C SER A 30 -27.88 31.73 -17.85
N ALA A 31 -29.20 31.57 -17.93
CA ALA A 31 -29.98 30.72 -17.05
C ALA A 31 -30.61 29.60 -17.86
N GLU A 32 -30.30 28.35 -17.53
CA GLU A 32 -30.94 27.18 -18.16
C GLU A 32 -31.48 26.19 -17.11
N THR A 33 -32.81 26.18 -17.05
CA THR A 33 -33.70 25.02 -16.87
C THR A 33 -33.24 23.89 -15.93
N THR A 34 -33.63 23.97 -14.66
CA THR A 34 -33.58 22.82 -13.74
C THR A 34 -34.69 21.80 -14.04
N SER A 35 -34.31 20.65 -14.63
CA SER A 35 -35.15 19.46 -14.67
C SER A 35 -35.19 18.81 -13.28
N LYS A 36 -36.37 18.74 -12.65
CA LYS A 36 -36.57 17.95 -11.43
C LYS A 36 -36.65 16.47 -11.75
N GLU A 37 -35.51 15.77 -11.63
CA GLU A 37 -35.52 14.34 -11.38
C GLU A 37 -35.90 14.08 -9.90
N GLY A 38 -36.33 12.85 -9.61
CA GLY A 38 -36.87 12.52 -8.29
C GLY A 38 -35.77 12.26 -7.27
N GLU A 39 -35.64 13.13 -6.27
CA GLU A 39 -34.88 12.84 -5.06
C GLU A 39 -35.49 11.61 -4.36
N GLU A 40 -34.73 10.52 -4.26
CA GLU A 40 -35.05 9.46 -3.29
C GLU A 40 -34.99 10.06 -1.88
N PRO A 41 -35.84 9.62 -0.93
CA PRO A 41 -35.85 10.20 0.41
C PRO A 41 -34.55 9.85 1.15
N GLU A 42 -33.61 10.79 1.17
CA GLU A 42 -32.46 10.72 2.08
C GLU A 42 -32.97 10.66 3.52
N ASN A 43 -32.83 9.49 4.15
CA ASN A 43 -33.01 9.36 5.59
C ASN A 43 -31.88 10.13 6.28
N HIS A 44 -32.11 11.42 6.55
CA HIS A 44 -31.18 12.28 7.27
C HIS A 44 -30.99 11.77 8.71
N VAL A 45 -29.98 10.91 8.90
CA VAL A 45 -29.41 10.61 10.21
C VAL A 45 -28.90 11.93 10.80
N GLU A 46 -29.17 12.17 12.09
CA GLU A 46 -28.84 13.44 12.73
C GLU A 46 -27.33 13.69 12.73
N VAL A 47 -26.96 14.94 12.46
CA VAL A 47 -25.58 15.39 12.23
C VAL A 47 -24.84 15.48 13.57
N ILE A 48 -24.37 14.35 14.10
CA ILE A 48 -23.50 14.33 15.28
C ILE A 48 -22.14 14.91 14.87
N ASP A 49 -21.75 16.00 15.52
CA ASP A 49 -20.51 16.73 15.22
C ASP A 49 -19.27 15.95 15.70
N GLY A 50 -18.13 16.15 15.02
CA GLY A 50 -16.87 15.42 15.28
C GLY A 50 -16.88 13.91 14.99
N VAL A 51 -18.02 13.31 14.64
CA VAL A 51 -18.14 11.88 14.32
C VAL A 51 -17.81 11.62 12.85
N PRO A 52 -16.88 10.68 12.52
CA PRO A 52 -16.55 10.30 11.15
C PRO A 52 -17.76 9.87 10.32
N ARG A 53 -17.66 10.03 8.99
CA ARG A 53 -18.73 9.66 8.05
C ARG A 53 -18.15 9.06 6.78
N ALA A 54 -18.93 8.18 6.14
CA ALA A 54 -18.66 7.75 4.77
C ALA A 54 -18.66 8.98 3.84
N TRP A 55 -17.64 9.11 3.01
CA TRP A 55 -17.57 10.22 2.05
C TRP A 55 -18.52 9.97 0.87
N PRO A 56 -19.15 11.03 0.33
CA PRO A 56 -19.97 10.89 -0.87
C PRO A 56 -19.11 10.41 -2.04
N GLN A 57 -19.68 9.48 -2.80
CA GLN A 57 -19.15 9.07 -4.10
C GLN A 57 -19.32 10.25 -5.08
N PRO A 58 -18.35 10.51 -5.99
CA PRO A 58 -18.54 11.51 -7.03
C PRO A 58 -19.71 11.08 -7.93
N ALA A 59 -20.68 11.98 -8.14
CA ALA A 59 -21.88 11.66 -8.94
C ALA A 59 -21.56 11.24 -10.38
N ASN A 60 -20.45 11.76 -10.93
CA ASN A 60 -19.86 11.31 -12.19
C ASN A 60 -18.37 10.97 -11.94
N PRO A 61 -18.02 9.70 -11.68
CA PRO A 61 -16.62 9.28 -11.63
C PRO A 61 -15.98 9.38 -13.02
N VAL A 62 -14.66 9.61 -13.06
CA VAL A 62 -13.88 9.70 -14.30
C VAL A 62 -13.26 8.34 -14.69
N THR A 63 -13.10 7.50 -13.67
CA THR A 63 -12.47 6.18 -13.67
C THR A 63 -13.38 5.17 -12.99
N HIS A 64 -13.46 3.97 -13.53
CA HIS A 64 -14.28 2.88 -13.01
C HIS A 64 -13.48 2.05 -11.99
N ASP A 65 -13.51 2.46 -10.73
CA ASP A 65 -12.55 1.97 -9.72
C ASP A 65 -13.03 0.80 -8.86
N VAL A 66 -14.27 0.32 -9.06
CA VAL A 66 -14.87 -0.83 -8.36
C VAL A 66 -15.87 -1.58 -9.25
N ASP A 67 -15.67 -2.88 -9.46
CA ASP A 67 -16.62 -3.76 -10.17
C ASP A 67 -16.42 -5.25 -9.81
N ALA A 68 -17.39 -6.11 -10.12
CA ALA A 68 -17.19 -7.56 -10.15
C ALA A 68 -16.38 -8.03 -11.37
N ASP A 69 -16.42 -7.31 -12.49
CA ASP A 69 -15.58 -7.57 -13.66
C ASP A 69 -14.22 -6.86 -13.54
N LEU A 70 -13.14 -7.65 -13.51
CA LEU A 70 -11.77 -7.16 -13.52
C LEU A 70 -11.45 -6.32 -14.76
N ILE A 71 -12.03 -6.64 -15.93
CA ILE A 71 -11.83 -5.90 -17.17
C ILE A 71 -12.39 -4.48 -17.05
N ALA A 72 -13.58 -4.34 -16.46
CA ALA A 72 -14.20 -3.04 -16.21
C ALA A 72 -13.36 -2.17 -15.27
N VAL A 73 -12.72 -2.74 -14.24
CA VAL A 73 -11.87 -1.96 -13.30
C VAL A 73 -10.53 -1.56 -13.90
N LEU A 74 -9.98 -2.35 -14.82
CA LEU A 74 -8.69 -2.07 -15.46
C LEU A 74 -8.76 -0.99 -16.56
N GLU A 75 -9.94 -0.77 -17.17
CA GLU A 75 -10.20 0.31 -18.15
C GLU A 75 -9.20 0.43 -19.32
N LYS A 76 -8.42 -0.62 -19.64
CA LYS A 76 -7.17 -0.52 -20.43
C LYS A 76 -7.27 0.39 -21.66
N ASP A 77 -8.28 0.18 -22.51
CA ASP A 77 -8.48 0.88 -23.78
C ASP A 77 -8.78 2.39 -23.59
N ALA A 78 -9.20 2.82 -22.39
CA ALA A 78 -9.39 4.22 -22.02
C ALA A 78 -8.15 4.84 -21.33
N LEU A 79 -7.24 4.00 -20.80
CA LEU A 79 -5.98 4.42 -20.17
C LEU A 79 -4.82 4.56 -21.18
N GLU A 80 -4.89 3.84 -22.30
CA GLU A 80 -3.87 3.89 -23.36
C GLU A 80 -3.74 5.31 -23.97
N GLY A 81 -2.52 5.84 -24.01
CA GLY A 81 -2.24 7.20 -24.49
C GLY A 81 -2.52 8.33 -23.48
N ALA A 82 -3.05 8.04 -22.30
CA ALA A 82 -3.48 9.08 -21.34
C ALA A 82 -2.30 9.85 -20.73
N CYS A 83 -1.16 9.21 -20.47
CA CYS A 83 0.02 9.88 -19.94
C CYS A 83 0.76 10.68 -21.00
N GLU A 84 0.84 10.15 -22.23
CA GLU A 84 1.41 10.84 -23.38
C GLU A 84 0.61 12.10 -23.74
N ALA A 85 -0.72 12.05 -23.61
CA ALA A 85 -1.58 13.22 -23.75
C ALA A 85 -1.37 14.25 -22.65
N TYR A 86 -1.26 13.83 -21.38
CA TYR A 86 -0.93 14.72 -20.26
C TYR A 86 0.45 15.38 -20.43
N GLN A 87 1.48 14.61 -20.78
CA GLN A 87 2.84 15.11 -21.10
C GLN A 87 2.87 16.04 -22.33
N ALA A 88 1.90 15.94 -23.24
CA ALA A 88 1.69 16.86 -24.34
C ALA A 88 0.92 18.14 -23.96
N GLY A 89 0.57 18.33 -22.68
CA GLY A 89 -0.10 19.51 -22.14
C GLY A 89 -1.63 19.39 -21.99
N ASP A 90 -2.22 18.19 -22.09
CA ASP A 90 -3.65 17.98 -21.86
C ASP A 90 -3.99 17.87 -20.36
N GLU A 91 -3.99 19.02 -19.67
CA GLU A 91 -4.30 19.14 -18.24
C GLU A 91 -5.78 18.83 -17.87
N ARG A 92 -6.61 18.34 -18.80
CA ARG A 92 -8.01 17.97 -18.48
C ARG A 92 -8.05 16.93 -17.36
N ARG A 93 -8.98 17.10 -16.41
CA ARG A 93 -9.18 16.18 -15.27
C ARG A 93 -9.39 14.73 -15.74
N GLU A 94 -10.04 14.53 -16.89
CA GLU A 94 -10.21 13.22 -17.52
C GLU A 94 -8.85 12.55 -17.81
N THR A 95 -8.03 13.20 -18.64
CA THR A 95 -6.71 12.72 -19.06
C THR A 95 -5.78 12.52 -17.87
N ARG A 96 -5.76 13.48 -16.93
CA ARG A 96 -4.89 13.41 -15.76
C ARG A 96 -5.23 12.26 -14.81
N LEU A 97 -6.51 12.02 -14.51
CA LEU A 97 -6.91 10.90 -13.64
C LEU A 97 -6.70 9.54 -14.33
N ARG A 98 -6.90 9.45 -15.66
CA ARG A 98 -6.59 8.23 -16.41
C ARG A 98 -5.09 7.96 -16.51
N CYS A 99 -4.24 8.99 -16.66
CA CYS A 99 -2.80 8.81 -16.54
C CYS A 99 -2.42 8.34 -15.12
N GLY A 100 -2.97 8.95 -14.06
CA GLY A 100 -2.74 8.50 -12.69
C GLY A 100 -3.14 7.05 -12.44
N LYS A 101 -4.26 6.59 -13.02
CA LYS A 101 -4.69 5.20 -12.99
C LYS A 101 -3.79 4.28 -13.81
N TRP A 102 -3.32 4.71 -14.97
CA TRP A 102 -2.32 3.99 -15.75
C TRP A 102 -1.04 3.79 -14.92
N MET A 103 -0.49 4.85 -14.33
CA MET A 103 0.70 4.79 -13.48
C MET A 103 0.50 3.85 -12.28
N PHE A 104 -0.66 3.90 -11.64
CA PHE A 104 -1.00 3.06 -10.49
C PHE A 104 -0.91 1.56 -10.79
N PHE A 105 -1.33 1.13 -11.98
CA PHE A 105 -1.27 -0.26 -12.41
C PHE A 105 0.04 -0.64 -13.10
N TYR A 106 0.61 0.27 -13.90
CA TYR A 106 1.59 -0.08 -14.94
C TYR A 106 2.92 0.68 -14.88
N GLU A 107 3.11 1.68 -14.00
CA GLU A 107 4.41 2.32 -13.83
C GLU A 107 5.27 1.60 -12.77
N SER A 108 6.53 1.40 -13.13
CA SER A 108 7.60 0.81 -12.31
C SER A 108 8.31 1.82 -11.39
N PHE A 109 8.14 3.11 -11.67
CA PHE A 109 8.81 4.26 -11.03
C PHE A 109 10.35 4.20 -11.14
N GLY A 110 10.86 3.44 -12.11
CA GLY A 110 12.28 3.13 -12.23
C GLY A 110 12.81 2.31 -11.04
N THR A 111 11.99 1.43 -10.46
CA THR A 111 12.43 0.49 -9.41
C THR A 111 13.20 -0.68 -10.03
N VAL A 112 14.38 -1.02 -9.50
CA VAL A 112 15.05 -2.29 -9.87
C VAL A 112 14.22 -3.45 -9.33
N GLY A 113 13.62 -4.24 -10.23
CA GLY A 113 12.71 -5.33 -9.87
C GLY A 113 13.38 -6.70 -9.68
N MET A 114 12.54 -7.72 -9.60
CA MET A 114 12.96 -9.13 -9.63
C MET A 114 13.37 -9.52 -11.05
N PRO A 115 14.47 -10.29 -11.29
CA PRO A 115 14.85 -10.72 -12.64
C PRO A 115 13.72 -11.47 -13.36
N SER A 116 13.36 -11.06 -14.58
CA SER A 116 12.20 -11.63 -15.31
C SER A 116 12.32 -13.15 -15.46
N HIS A 117 13.52 -13.64 -15.80
CA HIS A 117 13.80 -15.06 -15.96
C HIS A 117 13.65 -15.89 -14.66
N LEU A 118 13.68 -15.24 -13.50
CA LEU A 118 13.38 -15.91 -12.24
C LEU A 118 11.87 -16.11 -12.07
N LEU A 119 11.06 -15.12 -12.43
CA LEU A 119 9.59 -15.22 -12.43
C LEU A 119 9.10 -16.23 -13.46
N GLU A 120 9.69 -16.25 -14.67
CA GLU A 120 9.48 -17.30 -15.68
C GLU A 120 9.67 -18.70 -15.09
N ILE A 121 10.79 -18.93 -14.39
CA ILE A 121 11.10 -20.24 -13.79
C ILE A 121 10.15 -20.60 -12.63
N PHE A 122 9.71 -19.62 -11.84
CA PHE A 122 8.70 -19.86 -10.81
C PHE A 122 7.34 -20.25 -11.39
N GLN A 123 6.88 -19.57 -12.45
CA GLN A 123 5.64 -19.91 -13.13
C GLN A 123 5.74 -21.24 -13.89
N GLU A 124 6.86 -21.56 -14.52
CA GLU A 124 7.04 -22.82 -15.26
C GLU A 124 7.22 -24.02 -14.31
N TRP A 125 8.14 -23.96 -13.34
CA TRP A 125 8.59 -25.14 -12.58
C TRP A 125 7.96 -25.28 -11.20
N PHE A 126 7.50 -24.19 -10.59
CA PHE A 126 6.98 -24.15 -9.23
C PHE A 126 5.50 -23.72 -9.16
N GLN A 127 4.77 -23.88 -10.25
CA GLN A 127 3.35 -23.51 -10.39
C GLN A 127 2.43 -24.14 -9.34
N SER A 128 2.73 -25.36 -8.87
CA SER A 128 1.96 -26.04 -7.82
C SER A 128 2.09 -25.39 -6.43
N PHE A 129 3.08 -24.50 -6.23
CA PHE A 129 3.21 -23.63 -5.07
C PHE A 129 2.62 -22.25 -5.32
N TYR A 130 3.06 -21.58 -6.39
CA TYR A 130 2.71 -20.18 -6.65
C TYR A 130 1.30 -19.98 -7.25
N GLY A 131 0.75 -20.99 -7.92
CA GLY A 131 -0.43 -20.84 -8.77
C GLY A 131 -0.14 -20.12 -10.09
N PRO A 132 -1.08 -20.13 -11.05
CA PRO A 132 -0.99 -19.30 -12.26
C PRO A 132 -0.88 -17.81 -11.87
N SER A 133 0.03 -17.06 -12.48
CA SER A 133 0.23 -15.63 -12.18
C SER A 133 0.43 -15.34 -10.69
N PHE A 134 1.07 -16.24 -9.95
CA PHE A 134 1.30 -16.14 -8.50
C PHE A 134 0.02 -16.02 -7.64
N SER A 135 -1.13 -16.51 -8.14
CA SER A 135 -2.44 -16.39 -7.47
C SER A 135 -2.50 -17.02 -6.07
N SER A 136 -1.72 -18.08 -5.81
CA SER A 136 -1.65 -18.72 -4.48
C SER A 136 -0.90 -17.87 -3.45
N MET A 137 -0.21 -16.80 -3.89
CA MET A 137 0.38 -15.76 -3.03
C MET A 137 -0.49 -14.49 -2.97
N GLY A 138 -1.75 -14.53 -3.44
CA GLY A 138 -2.69 -13.42 -3.37
C GLY A 138 -2.52 -12.33 -4.44
N PHE A 139 -1.70 -12.56 -5.47
CA PHE A 139 -1.69 -11.72 -6.66
C PHE A 139 -2.95 -11.95 -7.51
N ILE A 140 -3.37 -10.92 -8.26
CA ILE A 140 -4.47 -11.03 -9.23
C ILE A 140 -3.87 -11.26 -10.63
N PRO A 141 -4.27 -12.32 -11.36
CA PRO A 141 -3.82 -12.54 -12.74
C PRO A 141 -4.17 -11.35 -13.64
N ASN A 142 -3.22 -10.88 -14.45
CA ASN A 142 -3.47 -9.82 -15.42
C ASN A 142 -4.07 -10.44 -16.69
N PRO A 143 -5.33 -10.13 -17.07
CA PRO A 143 -5.98 -10.71 -18.25
C PRO A 143 -5.35 -10.25 -19.58
N TYR A 144 -4.48 -9.24 -19.55
CA TYR A 144 -3.77 -8.71 -20.73
C TYR A 144 -2.30 -9.16 -20.83
N ALA A 145 -1.78 -9.94 -19.88
CA ALA A 145 -0.38 -10.35 -19.81
C ALA A 145 -0.11 -11.69 -20.51
N ASN A 146 0.62 -11.65 -21.63
CA ASN A 146 0.97 -12.84 -22.42
C ASN A 146 2.08 -13.72 -21.78
N ASP A 147 2.82 -13.15 -20.84
CA ASP A 147 3.86 -13.80 -20.01
C ASP A 147 3.31 -14.31 -18.66
N HIS A 148 1.99 -14.18 -18.46
CA HIS A 148 1.27 -14.52 -17.24
C HIS A 148 1.69 -13.73 -15.99
N ILE A 149 2.46 -12.64 -16.12
CA ILE A 149 2.80 -11.78 -14.99
C ILE A 149 1.51 -11.15 -14.40
N PRO A 150 1.31 -11.15 -13.07
CA PRO A 150 0.10 -10.60 -12.45
C PRO A 150 0.03 -9.08 -12.47
N LEU A 151 -1.16 -8.57 -12.16
CA LEU A 151 -1.34 -7.16 -11.81
C LEU A 151 -0.49 -6.83 -10.57
N GLY A 152 0.11 -5.65 -10.58
CA GLY A 152 1.04 -5.25 -9.53
C GLY A 152 2.49 -5.62 -9.78
N LEU A 153 2.81 -6.32 -10.88
CA LEU A 153 4.17 -6.52 -11.38
C LEU A 153 4.24 -6.11 -12.86
N VAL A 154 5.25 -5.33 -13.25
CA VAL A 154 5.50 -4.92 -14.65
C VAL A 154 6.98 -4.90 -14.98
N GLU A 155 7.34 -5.06 -16.26
CA GLU A 155 8.72 -4.88 -16.69
C GLU A 155 9.19 -3.47 -16.36
N SER A 156 10.30 -3.37 -15.61
CA SER A 156 10.89 -2.10 -15.21
C SER A 156 11.81 -1.54 -16.29
N THR A 157 11.86 -0.21 -16.37
CA THR A 157 12.87 0.53 -17.13
C THR A 157 14.29 0.33 -16.59
N GLN A 158 14.44 -0.15 -15.35
CA GLN A 158 15.75 -0.47 -14.75
C GLN A 158 16.15 -1.94 -14.91
N HIS A 159 17.45 -2.13 -15.13
CA HIS A 159 18.07 -3.43 -15.34
C HIS A 159 18.99 -3.85 -14.18
N MET A 160 18.98 -5.14 -13.89
CA MET A 160 19.90 -5.76 -12.93
C MET A 160 21.11 -6.29 -13.69
N GLY A 161 22.08 -5.40 -13.95
CA GLY A 161 23.14 -5.64 -14.92
C GLY A 161 22.57 -5.66 -16.35
N GLU A 162 22.74 -6.77 -17.08
CA GLU A 162 22.07 -6.96 -18.38
C GLU A 162 20.65 -7.53 -18.25
N MET A 163 20.16 -7.85 -17.05
CA MET A 163 18.89 -8.55 -16.88
C MET A 163 17.70 -7.59 -16.87
N LYS A 164 16.69 -7.87 -17.71
CA LYS A 164 15.33 -7.34 -17.53
C LYS A 164 14.82 -7.69 -16.13
N THR A 165 14.09 -6.76 -15.52
CA THR A 165 13.47 -6.95 -14.20
C THR A 165 11.98 -6.64 -14.24
N HIS A 166 11.23 -7.20 -13.30
CA HIS A 166 9.83 -6.90 -13.05
C HIS A 166 9.68 -6.32 -11.64
N ALA A 167 9.20 -5.07 -11.56
CA ALA A 167 9.06 -4.32 -10.33
C ALA A 167 7.60 -4.26 -9.85
N PHE A 168 7.42 -3.98 -8.56
CA PHE A 168 6.09 -3.75 -7.99
C PHE A 168 5.53 -2.40 -8.42
N THR A 169 4.26 -2.39 -8.82
CA THR A 169 3.46 -1.16 -9.02
C THR A 169 2.52 -0.95 -7.83
N CYS A 170 1.86 0.21 -7.72
CA CYS A 170 0.94 0.50 -6.61
C CYS A 170 -0.15 -0.57 -6.46
N ALA A 171 -0.60 -1.15 -7.58
CA ALA A 171 -1.58 -2.23 -7.63
C ALA A 171 -1.14 -3.56 -6.99
N GLY A 172 0.16 -3.81 -6.77
CA GLY A 172 0.61 -5.04 -6.09
C GLY A 172 0.15 -5.09 -4.64
N CYS A 173 0.12 -3.93 -3.99
CA CYS A 173 -0.25 -3.78 -2.59
C CYS A 173 -1.65 -3.18 -2.42
N HIS A 174 -2.02 -2.18 -3.23
CA HIS A 174 -3.23 -1.36 -3.03
C HIS A 174 -4.33 -1.60 -4.06
N PHE A 175 -4.35 -2.79 -4.69
CA PHE A 175 -5.48 -3.30 -5.45
C PHE A 175 -5.74 -4.75 -5.05
N GLY A 176 -7.00 -5.15 -4.98
CA GLY A 176 -7.38 -6.49 -4.55
C GLY A 176 -8.87 -6.78 -4.73
N GLN A 177 -9.27 -8.01 -4.40
CA GLN A 177 -10.67 -8.41 -4.36
C GLN A 177 -11.24 -8.25 -2.93
N LEU A 178 -12.36 -7.53 -2.83
CA LEU A 178 -13.14 -7.34 -1.62
C LEU A 178 -13.77 -8.67 -1.16
N PRO A 179 -14.13 -8.83 0.13
CA PRO A 179 -14.89 -9.97 0.63
C PRO A 179 -16.24 -10.23 -0.08
N ASP A 180 -16.82 -9.24 -0.77
CA ASP A 180 -18.05 -9.39 -1.57
C ASP A 180 -17.81 -9.82 -3.04
N GLY A 181 -16.56 -10.06 -3.42
CA GLY A 181 -16.17 -10.54 -4.75
C GLY A 181 -15.87 -9.43 -5.77
N ARG A 182 -16.14 -8.15 -5.47
CA ARG A 182 -15.72 -7.04 -6.35
C ARG A 182 -14.21 -6.79 -6.26
N TYR A 183 -13.59 -6.38 -7.35
CA TYR A 183 -12.28 -5.78 -7.38
C TYR A 183 -12.39 -4.28 -7.05
N ALA A 184 -11.40 -3.71 -6.36
CA ALA A 184 -11.41 -2.29 -6.01
C ALA A 184 -10.00 -1.67 -5.97
N VAL A 185 -9.84 -0.49 -6.57
CA VAL A 185 -8.61 0.29 -6.48
C VAL A 185 -8.53 1.05 -5.17
N GLY A 186 -7.36 1.07 -4.53
CA GLY A 186 -7.15 1.62 -3.19
C GLY A 186 -7.47 0.68 -2.04
N TYR A 187 -8.01 -0.52 -2.33
CA TYR A 187 -8.18 -1.58 -1.34
C TYR A 187 -6.83 -2.22 -0.99
N PRO A 188 -6.46 -2.33 0.31
CA PRO A 188 -5.25 -3.07 0.68
C PRO A 188 -5.40 -4.55 0.32
N ASN A 189 -4.43 -5.14 -0.37
CA ASN A 189 -4.48 -6.55 -0.77
C ASN A 189 -4.28 -7.48 0.43
N LEU A 190 -5.35 -7.74 1.18
CA LEU A 190 -5.32 -8.57 2.39
C LEU A 190 -5.09 -10.07 2.12
N GLN A 191 -5.01 -10.47 0.84
CA GLN A 191 -4.65 -11.83 0.42
C GLN A 191 -3.17 -11.96 0.05
N LEU A 192 -2.44 -10.87 -0.19
CA LEU A 192 -1.02 -10.89 -0.57
C LEU A 192 -0.17 -11.59 0.52
N ASP A 193 0.37 -12.77 0.20
CA ASP A 193 1.34 -13.50 1.02
C ASP A 193 2.76 -13.07 0.67
N TYR A 194 3.05 -11.78 0.86
CA TYR A 194 4.35 -11.17 0.62
C TYR A 194 5.47 -11.94 1.33
N GLY A 195 5.20 -12.40 2.56
CA GLY A 195 6.14 -13.16 3.37
C GLY A 195 6.56 -14.49 2.75
N ARG A 196 5.60 -15.34 2.35
CA ARG A 196 5.95 -16.59 1.66
C ARG A 196 6.47 -16.36 0.26
N PHE A 197 6.00 -15.33 -0.44
CA PHE A 197 6.52 -14.96 -1.75
C PHE A 197 8.03 -14.69 -1.65
N ILE A 198 8.47 -13.70 -0.87
CA ILE A 198 9.88 -13.35 -0.70
C ILE A 198 10.71 -14.53 -0.14
N ALA A 199 10.23 -15.20 0.92
CA ALA A 199 10.97 -16.29 1.55
C ALA A 199 11.14 -17.53 0.66
N SER A 200 10.18 -17.80 -0.23
CA SER A 200 10.24 -18.95 -1.14
C SER A 200 11.20 -18.73 -2.31
N MET A 201 11.41 -17.48 -2.78
CA MET A 201 12.19 -17.20 -3.99
C MET A 201 13.57 -17.87 -3.97
N VAL A 202 14.39 -17.53 -2.97
CA VAL A 202 15.74 -18.10 -2.82
C VAL A 202 15.69 -19.56 -2.36
N ALA A 203 14.74 -19.91 -1.49
CA ALA A 203 14.61 -21.26 -0.98
C ALA A 203 14.35 -22.28 -2.10
N LEU A 204 13.44 -21.99 -3.04
CA LEU A 204 13.13 -22.89 -4.16
C LEU A 204 14.30 -23.07 -5.13
N ILE A 205 15.05 -22.01 -5.43
CA ILE A 205 16.30 -22.10 -6.22
C ILE A 205 17.28 -23.07 -5.55
N ARG A 206 17.54 -22.85 -4.27
CA ARG A 206 18.55 -23.58 -3.49
C ARG A 206 18.17 -25.04 -3.29
N LEU A 207 16.93 -25.31 -2.88
CA LEU A 207 16.38 -26.67 -2.73
C LEU A 207 16.29 -27.41 -4.07
N GLY A 208 15.98 -26.71 -5.17
CA GLY A 208 15.98 -27.23 -6.53
C GLY A 208 17.34 -27.83 -6.94
N MET A 209 18.41 -27.09 -6.69
CA MET A 209 19.78 -27.57 -6.92
C MET A 209 20.19 -28.64 -5.89
N ARG A 210 19.89 -28.42 -4.61
CA ARG A 210 20.29 -29.26 -3.47
C ARG A 210 19.18 -29.30 -2.40
N PRO A 211 18.37 -30.38 -2.33
CA PRO A 211 17.30 -30.48 -1.34
C PRO A 211 17.78 -30.37 0.12
N GLU A 212 18.99 -30.87 0.40
CA GLU A 212 19.64 -30.74 1.72
C GLU A 212 20.63 -29.57 1.77
N ASP A 213 20.20 -28.38 1.33
CA ASP A 213 20.93 -27.14 1.53
C ASP A 213 20.69 -26.61 2.96
N SER A 214 21.77 -26.58 3.75
CA SER A 214 21.78 -26.05 5.12
C SER A 214 21.56 -24.52 5.19
N GLY A 215 21.71 -23.81 4.07
CA GLY A 215 21.34 -22.39 3.95
C GLY A 215 19.83 -22.16 3.76
N VAL A 216 19.01 -23.22 3.70
CA VAL A 216 17.55 -23.12 3.73
C VAL A 216 17.01 -23.66 5.06
N HIS A 217 16.22 -22.84 5.74
CA HIS A 217 15.71 -23.09 7.08
C HIS A 217 14.83 -24.37 7.11
N PRO A 218 14.93 -25.24 8.15
CA PRO A 218 14.30 -26.56 8.14
C PRO A 218 12.78 -26.57 7.94
N VAL A 219 12.06 -25.52 8.35
CA VAL A 219 10.61 -25.38 8.10
C VAL A 219 10.35 -25.20 6.60
N LEU A 220 11.06 -24.29 5.93
CA LEU A 220 10.92 -24.05 4.49
C LEU A 220 11.35 -25.29 3.70
N ARG A 221 12.44 -25.97 4.11
CA ARG A 221 12.85 -27.24 3.50
C ARG A 221 11.75 -28.29 3.58
N ARG A 222 11.12 -28.46 4.74
CA ARG A 222 10.00 -29.40 4.95
C ARG A 222 8.81 -29.03 4.06
N ASP A 223 8.41 -27.76 4.08
CA ASP A 223 7.16 -27.30 3.48
C ASP A 223 7.25 -27.20 1.94
N LEU A 224 8.42 -26.84 1.39
CA LEU A 224 8.68 -26.73 -0.05
C LEU A 224 9.17 -28.04 -0.69
N SER A 225 9.63 -29.02 0.09
CA SER A 225 10.15 -30.31 -0.42
C SER A 225 9.23 -31.02 -1.42
N PRO A 226 7.90 -31.10 -1.23
CA PRO A 226 7.00 -31.74 -2.19
C PRO A 226 7.04 -31.08 -3.58
N VAL A 227 6.99 -29.74 -3.61
CA VAL A 227 7.03 -28.91 -4.83
C VAL A 227 8.38 -29.04 -5.52
N VAL A 228 9.47 -29.00 -4.73
CA VAL A 228 10.84 -29.20 -5.21
C VAL A 228 11.03 -30.61 -5.78
N HIS A 229 10.40 -31.63 -5.20
CA HIS A 229 10.44 -33.00 -5.72
C HIS A 229 9.69 -33.13 -7.05
N GLU A 230 8.48 -32.57 -7.14
CA GLU A 230 7.69 -32.50 -8.37
C GLU A 230 8.46 -31.78 -9.50
N ALA A 231 8.99 -30.59 -9.23
CA ALA A 231 9.78 -29.81 -10.18
C ALA A 231 11.00 -30.61 -10.70
N ARG A 232 11.75 -31.24 -9.79
CA ARG A 232 12.96 -32.04 -10.10
C ARG A 232 12.67 -33.36 -10.82
N ALA A 233 11.42 -33.83 -10.83
CA ALA A 233 11.00 -35.01 -11.58
C ALA A 233 10.69 -34.71 -13.05
N ARG A 234 10.44 -33.43 -13.40
CA ARG A 234 10.13 -33.00 -14.77
C ARG A 234 11.38 -32.91 -15.63
N SER A 235 11.31 -33.40 -16.87
CA SER A 235 12.38 -33.31 -17.86
C SER A 235 12.70 -31.84 -18.20
N GLY A 236 13.97 -31.46 -18.09
CA GLY A 236 14.44 -30.10 -18.40
C GLY A 236 14.74 -29.23 -17.17
N PHE A 237 14.25 -29.59 -15.98
CA PHE A 237 14.41 -28.78 -14.75
C PHE A 237 15.86 -28.37 -14.48
N TYR A 238 16.80 -29.33 -14.49
CA TYR A 238 18.21 -29.04 -14.24
C TYR A 238 18.85 -28.18 -15.33
N THR A 239 18.33 -28.20 -16.56
CA THR A 239 18.76 -27.32 -17.66
C THR A 239 18.29 -25.89 -17.42
N ALA A 240 17.03 -25.69 -16.99
CA ALA A 240 16.50 -24.39 -16.62
C ALA A 240 17.26 -23.80 -15.41
N MET A 241 17.45 -24.60 -14.34
CA MET A 241 18.22 -24.17 -13.17
C MET A 241 19.69 -23.85 -13.49
N ALA A 242 20.32 -24.59 -14.41
CA ALA A 242 21.66 -24.27 -14.89
C ALA A 242 21.69 -22.97 -15.72
N GLY A 243 20.67 -22.73 -16.55
CA GLY A 243 20.49 -21.47 -17.28
C GLY A 243 20.34 -20.27 -16.36
N LEU A 244 19.52 -20.39 -15.31
CA LEU A 244 19.37 -19.38 -14.26
C LEU A 244 20.68 -19.11 -13.52
N GLY A 245 21.38 -20.17 -13.09
CA GLY A 245 22.70 -20.05 -12.45
C GLY A 245 23.73 -19.36 -13.34
N MET A 246 23.75 -19.68 -14.64
CA MET A 246 24.62 -19.02 -15.61
C MET A 246 24.25 -17.54 -15.85
N ASN A 247 22.97 -17.18 -15.88
CA ASN A 247 22.54 -15.79 -15.98
C ASN A 247 22.99 -14.99 -14.75
N PHE A 248 22.79 -15.49 -13.53
CA PHE A 248 23.31 -14.81 -12.33
C PHE A 248 24.84 -14.69 -12.34
N LEU A 249 25.57 -15.76 -12.68
CA LEU A 249 27.04 -15.76 -12.72
C LEU A 249 27.64 -14.84 -13.79
N THR A 250 26.94 -14.59 -14.90
CA THR A 250 27.47 -13.75 -16.00
C THR A 250 26.93 -12.32 -16.02
N ARG A 251 25.74 -12.06 -15.43
CA ARG A 251 25.02 -10.79 -15.55
C ARG A 251 24.51 -10.20 -14.23
N GLY A 252 24.39 -11.01 -13.18
CA GLY A 252 23.76 -10.67 -11.90
C GLY A 252 24.68 -10.91 -10.70
N GLY A 253 25.90 -10.36 -10.75
CA GLY A 253 26.85 -10.43 -9.65
C GLY A 253 26.26 -9.94 -8.33
N ASP A 254 26.59 -10.63 -7.23
CA ASP A 254 26.13 -10.37 -5.86
C ASP A 254 24.62 -10.43 -5.56
N VAL A 255 23.74 -10.63 -6.56
CA VAL A 255 22.28 -10.73 -6.34
C VAL A 255 21.90 -11.88 -5.38
N LEU A 256 22.66 -12.98 -5.39
CA LEU A 256 22.47 -14.13 -4.51
C LEU A 256 23.45 -14.18 -3.32
N THR A 257 24.24 -13.12 -3.07
CA THR A 257 25.18 -13.05 -1.94
C THR A 257 24.60 -12.26 -0.76
N GLU A 258 25.41 -11.97 0.24
CA GLU A 258 24.97 -11.60 1.60
C GLU A 258 24.29 -10.22 1.69
N GLY A 259 24.47 -9.37 0.68
CA GLY A 259 23.77 -8.08 0.50
C GLY A 259 22.63 -8.10 -0.52
N GLY A 260 22.36 -9.23 -1.18
CA GLY A 260 21.29 -9.38 -2.18
C GLY A 260 20.02 -10.01 -1.61
N ILE A 261 19.27 -10.73 -2.45
CA ILE A 261 17.98 -11.35 -2.10
C ILE A 261 18.11 -12.54 -1.11
N ASN A 262 19.33 -12.91 -0.71
CA ASN A 262 19.58 -14.06 0.16
C ASN A 262 19.36 -13.70 1.65
N LEU A 263 18.24 -14.20 2.18
CA LEU A 263 17.83 -14.11 3.58
C LEU A 263 18.60 -15.08 4.50
N SER A 264 18.88 -14.67 5.73
CA SER A 264 19.37 -15.54 6.81
C SER A 264 18.34 -16.60 7.22
N LEU A 265 18.77 -17.63 7.96
CA LEU A 265 17.87 -18.69 8.43
C LEU A 265 16.77 -18.17 9.38
N GLU A 266 17.01 -17.04 10.06
CA GLU A 266 16.00 -16.42 10.92
C GLU A 266 15.04 -15.54 10.10
N GLU A 267 15.55 -14.68 9.21
CA GLU A 267 14.73 -13.91 8.25
C GLU A 267 13.78 -14.83 7.48
N GLN A 268 14.29 -15.92 6.91
CA GLN A 268 13.49 -16.95 6.22
C GLN A 268 12.30 -17.43 7.08
N LEU A 269 12.50 -17.65 8.38
CA LEU A 269 11.44 -18.07 9.29
C LEU A 269 10.50 -16.93 9.71
N ARG A 270 11.00 -15.68 9.81
CA ARG A 270 10.19 -14.49 10.09
C ARG A 270 9.23 -14.21 8.93
N PHE A 271 9.74 -14.09 7.71
CA PHE A 271 8.94 -13.91 6.49
C PHE A 271 7.94 -15.05 6.26
N TRP A 272 8.34 -16.32 6.39
CA TRP A 272 7.45 -17.50 6.24
C TRP A 272 6.31 -17.56 7.27
N ARG A 273 6.35 -16.70 8.30
CA ARG A 273 5.35 -16.57 9.37
C ARG A 273 4.58 -15.25 9.35
N LEU A 274 4.80 -14.37 8.36
CA LEU A 274 3.93 -13.21 8.15
C LEU A 274 2.50 -13.64 7.85
N ARG A 275 1.55 -12.72 8.05
CA ARG A 275 0.14 -12.91 7.68
C ARG A 275 -0.08 -12.32 6.28
N THR A 276 -1.06 -12.85 5.54
CA THR A 276 -1.50 -12.21 4.30
C THR A 276 -1.98 -10.78 4.58
N GLY A 277 -1.69 -9.84 3.66
CA GLY A 277 -1.97 -8.43 3.86
C GLY A 277 -1.02 -7.69 4.80
N THR A 278 0.09 -8.32 5.18
CA THR A 278 1.13 -7.72 6.03
C THR A 278 2.51 -7.89 5.38
N MET A 279 3.38 -6.92 5.61
CA MET A 279 4.71 -6.84 5.01
C MET A 279 5.66 -6.11 5.95
N ASP A 280 6.95 -6.36 5.74
CA ASP A 280 8.01 -5.44 6.12
C ASP A 280 8.61 -4.92 4.82
N PHE A 281 8.69 -3.58 4.68
CA PHE A 281 9.06 -2.90 3.43
C PHE A 281 10.44 -2.22 3.52
N LEU A 282 11.09 -2.30 4.69
CA LEU A 282 12.42 -1.75 4.96
C LEU A 282 13.43 -2.84 5.34
N THR A 283 13.14 -4.06 4.89
CA THR A 283 14.03 -5.21 4.94
C THR A 283 14.21 -5.81 3.53
N LYS A 284 15.24 -6.65 3.37
CA LYS A 284 15.56 -7.36 2.13
C LYS A 284 14.31 -7.96 1.45
N PRO A 285 14.16 -7.82 0.11
CA PRO A 285 15.22 -7.48 -0.84
C PRO A 285 15.30 -5.99 -1.23
N MET A 286 14.47 -5.11 -0.69
CA MET A 286 14.38 -3.70 -1.15
C MET A 286 15.45 -2.80 -0.51
N VAL A 287 15.23 -2.47 0.76
CA VAL A 287 16.02 -1.61 1.64
C VAL A 287 16.24 -2.40 2.93
N GLU A 288 17.26 -2.12 3.72
CA GLU A 288 17.47 -2.84 5.00
C GLU A 288 17.85 -1.82 6.09
N ASP A 289 16.90 -1.49 6.96
CA ASP A 289 17.10 -0.57 8.09
C ASP A 289 17.54 -1.29 9.38
N GLY A 290 17.50 -2.63 9.39
CA GLY A 290 17.88 -3.47 10.53
C GLY A 290 16.77 -3.67 11.57
N VAL A 291 15.56 -3.17 11.33
CA VAL A 291 14.43 -3.20 12.26
C VAL A 291 13.27 -3.99 11.64
N TRP A 292 13.00 -5.17 12.19
CA TRP A 292 11.87 -6.00 11.73
C TRP A 292 10.53 -5.37 12.14
N THR A 293 9.84 -4.73 11.21
CA THR A 293 8.56 -4.06 11.41
C THR A 293 7.46 -4.67 10.55
N VAL A 294 6.36 -5.10 11.17
CA VAL A 294 5.23 -5.66 10.41
C VAL A 294 4.14 -4.62 10.27
N SER A 295 3.98 -4.14 9.04
CA SER A 295 2.93 -3.22 8.62
C SER A 295 1.89 -3.97 7.80
N ARG A 296 0.63 -3.87 8.23
CA ARG A 296 -0.55 -4.16 7.43
C ARG A 296 -0.65 -3.11 6.33
N ILE A 297 -0.97 -3.55 5.11
CA ILE A 297 -1.18 -2.65 3.98
C ILE A 297 -2.31 -1.66 4.31
N LEU A 298 -2.08 -0.37 4.06
CA LEU A 298 -3.07 0.68 4.27
C LEU A 298 -4.01 0.85 3.09
N GLY A 299 -5.25 1.26 3.37
CA GLY A 299 -6.19 1.70 2.34
C GLY A 299 -5.88 3.11 1.86
N LEU A 300 -5.99 3.30 0.54
CA LEU A 300 -5.79 4.61 -0.11
C LEU A 300 -7.10 5.40 -0.26
N TRP A 301 -8.24 4.80 0.10
CA TRP A 301 -9.54 5.47 0.10
C TRP A 301 -9.60 6.66 1.05
N ASN A 302 -10.30 7.70 0.61
CA ASN A 302 -10.66 8.88 1.40
C ASN A 302 -9.45 9.52 2.11
N MET A 303 -8.30 9.64 1.44
CA MET A 303 -7.17 10.43 1.94
C MET A 303 -7.58 11.90 2.09
N PRO A 304 -7.19 12.58 3.19
CA PRO A 304 -7.52 13.98 3.41
C PRO A 304 -6.86 14.89 2.35
N THR A 305 -7.65 15.76 1.71
CA THR A 305 -7.13 16.84 0.85
C THR A 305 -6.51 17.95 1.69
N GLN A 306 -5.75 18.87 1.07
CA GLN A 306 -5.16 19.99 1.81
C GLN A 306 -6.23 20.83 2.52
N ASP A 307 -7.31 21.18 1.82
CA ASP A 307 -8.46 21.91 2.36
C ASP A 307 -8.99 21.24 3.64
N GLN A 308 -9.07 19.90 3.68
CA GLN A 308 -9.54 19.14 4.83
C GLN A 308 -8.53 19.06 5.98
N ILE A 309 -7.23 19.12 5.68
CA ILE A 309 -6.15 19.20 6.68
C ILE A 309 -6.22 20.57 7.37
N ASP A 310 -6.35 21.63 6.57
CA ASP A 310 -6.45 23.01 7.01
C ASP A 310 -7.74 23.25 7.83
N ASP A 311 -8.89 22.73 7.36
CA ASP A 311 -10.19 22.81 8.05
C ASP A 311 -10.25 22.04 9.39
N THR A 312 -9.35 21.07 9.62
CA THR A 312 -9.35 20.21 10.83
C THR A 312 -8.14 20.44 11.75
N GLU A 313 -7.39 21.53 11.55
CA GLU A 313 -6.15 21.87 12.27
C GLU A 313 -5.11 20.73 12.31
N MET A 314 -5.17 19.79 11.36
CA MET A 314 -4.24 18.67 11.27
C MET A 314 -2.82 19.20 10.96
N PRO A 315 -1.76 18.65 11.58
CA PRO A 315 -0.40 19.10 11.32
C PRO A 315 0.04 18.81 9.89
N HIS A 316 -0.50 17.74 9.28
CA HIS A 316 -0.31 17.30 7.89
C HIS A 316 -1.14 16.02 7.64
N ALA A 317 -1.00 15.38 6.45
CA ALA A 317 -1.83 14.24 6.02
C ALA A 317 -1.60 12.89 6.76
N LEU A 318 -0.62 12.82 7.67
CA LEU A 318 -0.26 11.65 8.51
C LEU A 318 -0.39 10.29 7.79
N LEU A 319 0.26 10.10 6.62
CA LEU A 319 -0.07 8.98 5.73
C LEU A 319 0.42 7.60 6.20
N SER A 320 1.61 7.49 6.79
CA SER A 320 2.20 6.22 7.28
C SER A 320 1.70 5.85 8.69
N TRP A 321 1.80 4.57 9.09
CA TRP A 321 1.42 4.12 10.44
C TRP A 321 2.05 4.92 11.61
N THR A 322 3.25 5.46 11.43
CA THR A 322 3.96 6.26 12.42
C THR A 322 3.71 7.77 12.31
N GLY A 323 2.85 8.21 11.39
CA GLY A 323 2.60 9.63 11.14
C GLY A 323 3.68 10.31 10.31
N ILE A 324 4.29 9.58 9.37
CA ILE A 324 5.24 10.11 8.38
C ILE A 324 4.52 10.20 7.02
N GLY A 325 5.01 11.00 6.07
CA GLY A 325 4.25 11.41 4.89
C GLY A 325 3.42 12.66 5.21
N GLU A 326 4.06 13.84 5.09
CA GLU A 326 3.38 15.13 5.24
C GLU A 326 2.31 15.36 4.17
N SER A 327 2.62 15.02 2.92
CA SER A 327 1.67 15.03 1.81
C SER A 327 1.84 13.79 0.96
N LEU A 328 0.86 13.48 0.11
CA LEU A 328 0.97 12.37 -0.81
C LEU A 328 2.14 12.55 -1.79
N MET A 329 2.43 13.79 -2.21
CA MET A 329 3.60 14.09 -3.05
C MET A 329 4.91 13.72 -2.35
N ARG A 330 5.11 14.10 -1.08
CA ARG A 330 6.34 13.70 -0.35
C ARG A 330 6.42 12.18 -0.13
N PHE A 331 5.28 11.52 0.09
CA PHE A 331 5.24 10.06 0.20
C PHE A 331 5.62 9.37 -1.12
N LEU A 332 5.12 9.86 -2.26
CA LEU A 332 5.49 9.37 -3.60
C LEU A 332 6.99 9.62 -3.90
N HIS A 333 7.53 10.79 -3.56
CA HIS A 333 8.97 11.04 -3.64
C HIS A 333 9.78 10.09 -2.76
N GLY A 334 9.32 9.81 -1.54
CA GLY A 334 9.95 8.80 -0.67
C GLY A 334 9.98 7.41 -1.31
N PHE A 335 8.90 6.99 -1.96
CA PHE A 335 8.85 5.74 -2.72
C PHE A 335 9.82 5.74 -3.92
N VAL A 336 9.91 6.84 -4.68
CA VAL A 336 10.86 6.99 -5.79
C VAL A 336 12.32 7.01 -5.29
N VAL A 337 12.60 7.54 -4.10
CA VAL A 337 13.94 7.45 -3.48
C VAL A 337 14.27 5.99 -3.11
N VAL A 338 13.33 5.26 -2.51
CA VAL A 338 13.48 3.81 -2.23
C VAL A 338 13.67 2.99 -3.52
N SER A 339 13.06 3.40 -4.63
CA SER A 339 13.25 2.76 -5.94
C SER A 339 14.66 2.94 -6.54
N GLY A 340 15.41 3.94 -6.07
CA GLY A 340 16.70 4.37 -6.60
C GLY A 340 16.64 5.44 -7.70
N SER A 341 15.45 5.83 -8.17
CA SER A 341 15.26 6.71 -9.34
C SER A 341 14.99 8.18 -9.01
N HIS A 342 15.43 8.68 -7.85
CA HIS A 342 15.14 10.04 -7.35
C HIS A 342 15.37 11.22 -8.33
N ASP A 343 16.40 11.16 -9.18
CA ASP A 343 16.70 12.21 -10.18
C ASP A 343 15.69 12.27 -11.36
N HIS A 344 14.73 11.34 -11.46
CA HIS A 344 13.94 11.10 -12.68
C HIS A 344 12.43 11.39 -12.56
N TRP A 345 11.95 11.90 -11.43
CA TRP A 345 10.52 12.16 -11.22
C TRP A 345 10.29 13.51 -10.54
N SER A 346 9.68 14.45 -11.27
CA SER A 346 9.25 15.75 -10.76
C SER A 346 7.86 15.70 -10.12
N ASP A 347 7.48 16.78 -9.42
CA ASP A 347 6.11 16.97 -8.93
C ASP A 347 5.08 16.96 -10.07
N GLU A 348 5.43 17.45 -11.26
CA GLU A 348 4.54 17.53 -12.43
C GLU A 348 4.24 16.15 -13.01
N GLU A 349 5.25 15.27 -13.04
CA GLU A 349 5.15 13.88 -13.51
C GLU A 349 4.46 12.96 -12.50
N LEU A 350 4.62 13.19 -11.19
CA LEU A 350 3.93 12.43 -10.14
C LEU A 350 2.50 12.93 -9.85
N LYS A 351 2.16 14.17 -10.25
CA LYS A 351 0.84 14.77 -10.01
C LYS A 351 -0.35 13.95 -10.52
N PRO A 352 -0.33 13.30 -11.72
CA PRO A 352 -1.43 12.45 -12.17
C PRO A 352 -1.78 11.35 -11.18
N LEU A 353 -0.77 10.65 -10.67
CA LEU A 353 -0.91 9.58 -9.69
C LEU A 353 -1.45 10.11 -8.35
N ALA A 354 -0.96 11.26 -7.89
CA ALA A 354 -1.44 11.89 -6.66
C ALA A 354 -2.90 12.32 -6.77
N ASP A 355 -3.28 13.05 -7.83
CA ASP A 355 -4.67 13.46 -8.09
C ASP A 355 -5.60 12.25 -8.21
N TYR A 356 -5.13 11.14 -8.82
CA TYR A 356 -5.90 9.90 -8.92
C TYR A 356 -6.11 9.24 -7.55
N ILE A 357 -5.05 9.06 -6.76
CA ILE A 357 -5.18 8.49 -5.41
C ILE A 357 -6.09 9.35 -4.51
N TYR A 358 -5.99 10.68 -4.56
CA TYR A 358 -6.92 11.59 -3.85
C TYR A 358 -8.37 11.48 -4.34
N SER A 359 -8.62 10.98 -5.56
CA SER A 359 -9.97 10.74 -6.08
C SER A 359 -10.62 9.45 -5.57
N LEU A 360 -9.83 8.48 -5.08
CA LEU A 360 -10.32 7.16 -4.65
C LEU A 360 -11.26 7.24 -3.44
N ARG A 361 -12.35 6.46 -3.46
CA ARG A 361 -13.37 6.44 -2.41
C ARG A 361 -13.69 5.03 -1.93
N ALA A 362 -14.02 4.89 -0.64
CA ALA A 362 -14.44 3.62 -0.05
C ALA A 362 -15.71 3.07 -0.74
N PRO A 363 -15.72 1.82 -1.26
CA PRO A 363 -16.85 1.27 -2.00
C PRO A 363 -18.13 1.24 -1.16
N LYS A 364 -19.26 1.69 -1.72
CA LYS A 364 -20.57 1.51 -1.07
C LYS A 364 -20.83 0.01 -0.78
N PRO A 365 -21.29 -0.36 0.43
CA PRO A 365 -21.71 -1.72 0.75
C PRO A 365 -22.79 -2.24 -0.20
N VAL A 366 -22.71 -3.52 -0.58
CA VAL A 366 -23.73 -4.20 -1.39
C VAL A 366 -24.99 -4.51 -0.57
N VAL A 367 -24.82 -4.79 0.73
CA VAL A 367 -25.90 -4.95 1.70
C VAL A 367 -26.06 -3.63 2.46
N ALA A 368 -27.28 -3.11 2.51
CA ALA A 368 -27.58 -1.92 3.31
C ALA A 368 -27.40 -2.22 4.82
N SER A 369 -26.70 -1.34 5.54
CA SER A 369 -26.66 -1.39 7.00
C SER A 369 -28.04 -1.07 7.58
N ASP A 370 -28.33 -1.57 8.79
CA ASP A 370 -29.46 -1.11 9.59
C ASP A 370 -29.22 0.37 9.98
N VAL A 371 -30.08 1.27 9.49
CA VAL A 371 -29.94 2.72 9.69
C VAL A 371 -30.13 3.12 11.16
N GLU A 372 -30.98 2.41 11.91
CA GLU A 372 -31.16 2.68 13.34
C GLU A 372 -29.95 2.18 14.13
N ALA A 373 -29.38 1.02 13.77
CA ALA A 373 -28.14 0.52 14.38
C ALA A 373 -26.94 1.43 14.09
N VAL A 374 -26.80 1.91 12.85
CA VAL A 374 -25.77 2.88 12.45
C VAL A 374 -25.92 4.18 13.24
N ALA A 375 -27.15 4.68 13.43
CA ALA A 375 -27.39 5.89 14.23
C ALA A 375 -27.03 5.69 15.72
N ARG A 376 -27.41 4.55 16.33
CA ARG A 376 -27.01 4.21 17.70
C ARG A 376 -25.50 4.06 17.84
N GLY A 377 -24.85 3.39 16.89
CA GLY A 377 -23.39 3.20 16.86
C GLY A 377 -22.62 4.51 16.69
N ALA A 378 -23.13 5.47 15.91
CA ALA A 378 -22.56 6.80 15.78
C ALA A 378 -22.60 7.58 17.11
N THR A 379 -23.73 7.53 17.83
CA THR A 379 -23.85 8.11 19.17
C THR A 379 -22.88 7.44 20.16
N LEU A 380 -22.83 6.11 20.18
CA LEU A 380 -21.91 5.35 21.04
C LEU A 380 -20.44 5.68 20.75
N PHE A 381 -20.07 5.90 19.48
CA PHE A 381 -18.71 6.30 19.09
C PHE A 381 -18.32 7.68 19.66
N ALA A 382 -19.26 8.62 19.73
CA ALA A 382 -19.05 9.90 20.40
C ALA A 382 -18.99 9.75 21.92
N GLU A 383 -20.01 9.13 22.53
CA GLU A 383 -20.18 9.07 23.99
C GLU A 383 -19.13 8.18 24.69
N THR A 384 -18.65 7.12 24.03
CA THR A 384 -17.57 6.25 24.54
C THR A 384 -16.18 6.88 24.35
N GLY A 385 -16.10 8.07 23.74
CA GLY A 385 -14.85 8.81 23.55
C GLY A 385 -13.96 8.32 22.42
N CYS A 386 -14.48 7.50 21.49
CA CYS A 386 -13.69 7.02 20.34
C CYS A 386 -13.19 8.17 19.45
N VAL A 387 -13.97 9.25 19.36
CA VAL A 387 -13.60 10.51 18.68
C VAL A 387 -12.26 11.06 19.18
N ALA A 388 -11.92 10.95 20.48
CA ALA A 388 -10.66 11.47 21.03
C ALA A 388 -9.39 10.77 20.51
N CYS A 389 -9.54 9.76 19.66
CA CYS A 389 -8.47 9.13 18.89
C CYS A 389 -8.79 8.98 17.39
N HIS A 390 -9.93 9.48 16.91
CA HIS A 390 -10.44 9.30 15.54
C HIS A 390 -11.27 10.54 15.12
N ASP A 391 -10.66 11.70 15.34
CA ASP A 391 -11.19 13.07 15.21
C ASP A 391 -10.93 13.71 13.84
N GLY A 392 -10.04 13.13 13.04
CA GLY A 392 -9.67 13.61 11.71
C GLY A 392 -10.60 13.14 10.59
N PRO A 393 -10.39 13.63 9.36
CA PRO A 393 -11.15 13.22 8.19
C PRO A 393 -11.12 11.69 8.02
N SER A 394 -12.28 11.10 7.71
CA SER A 394 -12.44 9.63 7.61
C SER A 394 -12.12 8.84 8.89
N GLY A 395 -12.02 9.49 10.06
CA GLY A 395 -11.58 8.85 11.31
C GLY A 395 -10.08 8.54 11.33
N GLU A 396 -9.26 9.28 10.57
CA GLU A 396 -7.84 9.46 10.89
C GLU A 396 -7.70 10.06 12.30
N SER A 397 -6.56 9.91 12.99
CA SER A 397 -6.28 10.81 14.12
C SER A 397 -5.64 12.10 13.63
N GLN A 398 -6.00 13.23 14.23
CA GLN A 398 -5.29 14.50 14.05
C GLN A 398 -3.92 14.50 14.75
N ALA A 399 -3.75 13.63 15.76
CA ALA A 399 -2.55 13.54 16.59
C ALA A 399 -1.82 12.18 16.48
N LEU A 400 -0.68 12.08 17.19
CA LEU A 400 0.13 10.87 17.34
C LEU A 400 0.21 10.45 18.80
N TYR A 401 0.21 9.13 19.05
CA TYR A 401 0.12 8.54 20.38
C TYR A 401 1.31 7.64 20.69
N PRO A 402 1.70 7.50 21.98
CA PRO A 402 2.62 6.46 22.40
C PRO A 402 2.02 5.07 22.16
N PHE A 403 2.86 4.11 21.74
CA PHE A 403 2.46 2.71 21.59
C PHE A 403 1.90 2.12 22.90
N GLU A 404 2.37 2.58 24.06
CA GLU A 404 1.87 2.22 25.39
C GLU A 404 0.45 2.74 25.64
N THR A 405 0.09 3.91 25.13
CA THR A 405 -1.27 4.49 25.20
C THR A 405 -2.24 3.68 24.35
N ILE A 406 -1.80 3.27 23.15
CA ILE A 406 -2.60 2.42 22.27
C ILE A 406 -2.60 0.96 22.73
N GLY A 407 -1.60 0.49 23.49
CA GLY A 407 -1.50 -0.89 23.99
C GLY A 407 -1.06 -1.94 22.96
N THR A 408 -0.58 -1.50 21.78
CA THR A 408 -0.08 -2.37 20.70
C THR A 408 1.43 -2.61 20.81
N ASP A 409 2.02 -3.49 20.00
CA ASP A 409 3.47 -3.70 20.04
C ASP A 409 4.25 -2.54 19.43
N ALA A 410 5.45 -2.28 19.97
CA ALA A 410 6.22 -1.09 19.67
C ALA A 410 7.31 -1.31 18.60
N ALA A 411 7.23 -2.35 17.76
CA ALA A 411 8.26 -2.60 16.73
C ALA A 411 8.42 -1.40 15.77
N LEU A 412 7.30 -0.78 15.38
CA LEU A 412 7.29 0.44 14.56
C LEU A 412 7.87 1.69 15.25
N ARG A 413 8.24 1.66 16.54
CA ARG A 413 8.91 2.79 17.20
C ARG A 413 10.30 3.06 16.64
N ASP A 414 11.00 1.98 16.30
CA ASP A 414 12.38 2.02 15.81
C ASP A 414 12.46 2.10 14.27
N ILE A 415 11.33 2.14 13.56
CA ILE A 415 11.33 2.33 12.09
C ILE A 415 12.00 3.66 11.73
N TYR A 416 12.87 3.65 10.73
CA TYR A 416 13.71 4.81 10.36
C TYR A 416 14.52 5.39 11.54
N ARG A 417 14.83 4.62 12.59
CA ARG A 417 15.59 5.13 13.73
C ARG A 417 16.94 5.71 13.25
N PRO A 418 17.25 6.98 13.57
CA PRO A 418 18.52 7.56 13.14
C PRO A 418 19.72 6.80 13.70
N ASN A 419 20.77 6.70 12.89
CA ASN A 419 22.03 6.08 13.26
C ASN A 419 22.85 6.97 14.24
N GLU A 420 24.08 6.57 14.61
CA GLU A 420 24.91 7.34 15.55
C GLU A 420 25.29 8.74 15.05
N GLU A 421 25.31 8.98 13.72
CA GLU A 421 25.49 10.31 13.12
C GLU A 421 24.16 11.09 12.97
N GLY A 422 23.03 10.55 13.41
CA GLY A 422 21.71 11.20 13.35
C GLY A 422 21.04 11.16 11.97
N LYS A 423 21.47 10.26 11.08
CA LYS A 423 20.88 10.06 9.74
C LYS A 423 19.87 8.93 9.72
N LEU A 424 18.79 9.08 8.94
CA LEU A 424 17.91 7.98 8.58
C LEU A 424 18.67 6.93 7.76
N CYS A 425 18.15 5.70 7.77
CA CYS A 425 18.65 4.63 6.92
C CYS A 425 18.51 4.97 5.43
N CYS A 426 19.37 4.36 4.61
CA CYS A 426 19.13 4.12 3.18
C CYS A 426 18.70 5.32 2.31
N GLY A 427 19.14 6.53 2.67
CA GLY A 427 18.90 7.75 1.87
C GLY A 427 17.60 8.49 2.18
N LEU A 428 16.82 8.07 3.18
CA LEU A 428 15.50 8.64 3.46
C LEU A 428 15.52 10.03 4.12
N ASP A 429 16.70 10.54 4.48
CA ASP A 429 16.92 11.92 4.97
C ASP A 429 16.36 13.01 4.00
N VAL A 430 16.21 12.69 2.72
CA VAL A 430 15.91 13.64 1.61
C VAL A 430 14.76 14.63 1.85
N ASN A 431 13.68 14.18 2.51
CA ASN A 431 12.45 14.98 2.67
C ASN A 431 12.37 15.72 4.01
N GLY A 432 13.42 15.65 4.84
CA GLY A 432 13.45 16.22 6.20
C GLY A 432 12.57 15.51 7.22
N GLU A 433 11.91 14.41 6.82
CA GLU A 433 11.09 13.55 7.66
C GLU A 433 11.92 12.91 8.78
N ARG A 434 11.25 12.49 9.86
CA ARG A 434 11.91 11.93 11.05
C ARG A 434 11.09 10.80 11.66
N ALA A 435 11.78 9.80 12.20
CA ALA A 435 11.15 8.81 13.07
C ALA A 435 10.45 9.51 14.24
N THR A 436 9.13 9.35 14.33
CA THR A 436 8.29 9.97 15.38
C THR A 436 8.39 9.23 16.71
N GLY A 437 8.71 7.92 16.68
CA GLY A 437 8.67 7.01 17.83
C GLY A 437 7.25 6.68 18.32
N MET A 438 6.23 7.11 17.57
CA MET A 438 4.81 7.17 17.91
C MET A 438 3.96 6.50 16.83
N ILE A 439 2.66 6.33 17.07
CA ILE A 439 1.71 5.70 16.15
C ILE A 439 0.45 6.56 15.99
N LYS A 440 -0.16 6.56 14.81
CA LYS A 440 -1.45 7.21 14.55
C LYS A 440 -2.61 6.22 14.62
N SER A 441 -3.82 6.74 14.79
CA SER A 441 -5.03 5.97 14.49
C SER A 441 -5.28 5.95 12.97
N PRO A 442 -5.58 4.79 12.37
CA PRO A 442 -5.82 4.71 10.94
C PRO A 442 -7.21 5.24 10.57
N ARG A 443 -7.34 5.89 9.39
CA ARG A 443 -8.64 6.14 8.73
C ARG A 443 -9.55 4.93 8.88
N LEU A 444 -10.79 5.13 9.30
CA LEU A 444 -11.78 4.07 9.44
C LEU A 444 -12.38 3.68 8.07
N ALA A 445 -12.57 4.65 7.17
CA ALA A 445 -13.27 4.49 5.89
C ALA A 445 -13.00 3.18 5.09
N GLY A 446 -14.07 2.55 4.62
CA GLY A 446 -14.10 1.23 4.03
C GLY A 446 -13.84 0.11 5.05
N GLN A 447 -14.33 0.25 6.29
CA GLN A 447 -13.94 -0.63 7.40
C GLN A 447 -14.47 -2.07 7.22
N ARG A 448 -15.69 -2.21 6.67
CA ARG A 448 -16.38 -3.48 6.38
C ARG A 448 -15.57 -4.48 5.54
N TYR A 449 -14.66 -3.99 4.69
CA TYR A 449 -13.87 -4.85 3.81
C TYR A 449 -12.56 -5.35 4.46
N ARG A 450 -12.20 -4.88 5.66
CA ARG A 450 -10.86 -5.08 6.25
C ARG A 450 -10.79 -6.29 7.17
N THR A 451 -10.48 -7.45 6.60
CA THR A 451 -10.20 -8.71 7.32
C THR A 451 -8.86 -8.74 8.09
N ARG A 452 -8.24 -7.58 8.32
CA ARG A 452 -6.98 -7.38 9.05
C ARG A 452 -7.04 -6.02 9.74
N LEU A 453 -6.86 -5.98 11.06
CA LEU A 453 -6.88 -4.77 11.90
C LEU A 453 -5.59 -4.63 12.72
N LEU A 454 -5.45 -3.49 13.41
CA LEU A 454 -4.19 -2.97 13.99
C LEU A 454 -3.12 -2.67 12.92
N HIS A 455 -1.99 -2.12 13.35
CA HIS A 455 -0.87 -1.79 12.47
C HIS A 455 -0.18 -3.04 11.91
N ASN A 456 -0.15 -4.13 12.68
CA ASN A 456 0.51 -5.40 12.36
C ASN A 456 -0.43 -6.44 11.72
N GLY A 457 -1.71 -6.11 11.51
CA GLY A 457 -2.69 -7.04 10.95
C GLY A 457 -3.00 -8.24 11.84
N ALA A 458 -2.73 -8.18 13.15
CA ALA A 458 -2.82 -9.34 14.06
C ALA A 458 -4.26 -9.70 14.49
N LEU A 459 -5.23 -8.81 14.29
CA LEU A 459 -6.67 -9.08 14.48
C LEU A 459 -7.37 -9.25 13.13
N ASP A 460 -8.37 -10.12 13.07
CA ASP A 460 -9.07 -10.48 11.81
C ASP A 460 -10.42 -9.79 11.61
N SER A 461 -11.06 -9.26 12.67
CA SER A 461 -12.38 -8.62 12.57
C SER A 461 -12.67 -7.66 13.74
N LEU A 462 -13.72 -6.82 13.58
CA LEU A 462 -14.13 -5.85 14.60
C LEU A 462 -14.64 -6.52 15.88
N GLU A 463 -15.26 -7.70 15.77
CA GLU A 463 -15.70 -8.53 16.90
C GLU A 463 -14.52 -8.93 17.79
N GLN A 464 -13.33 -9.17 17.24
CA GLN A 464 -12.14 -9.41 18.05
C GLN A 464 -11.64 -8.10 18.68
N LEU A 465 -11.63 -6.99 17.93
CA LEU A 465 -11.22 -5.67 18.44
C LEU A 465 -12.10 -5.18 19.59
N LEU A 466 -13.41 -5.37 19.53
CA LEU A 466 -14.35 -4.99 20.59
C LEU A 466 -14.61 -6.13 21.59
N CYS A 467 -13.81 -7.21 21.55
CA CYS A 467 -13.92 -8.36 22.44
C CYS A 467 -15.33 -8.99 22.52
N VAL A 468 -16.07 -8.97 21.41
CA VAL A 468 -17.27 -9.81 21.19
C VAL A 468 -16.84 -11.27 20.98
N THR A 469 -15.69 -11.47 20.33
CA THR A 469 -15.00 -12.77 20.26
C THR A 469 -13.61 -12.68 20.90
N ALA A 470 -13.06 -13.83 21.31
CA ALA A 470 -11.77 -13.89 21.99
C ALA A 470 -10.61 -13.56 21.04
N ARG A 471 -9.70 -12.68 21.49
CA ARG A 471 -8.51 -12.30 20.71
C ARG A 471 -7.44 -13.42 20.73
N PRO A 472 -6.72 -13.69 19.63
CA PRO A 472 -5.82 -14.84 19.57
C PRO A 472 -4.60 -14.82 20.53
N MET A 473 -3.98 -13.66 20.77
CA MET A 473 -2.76 -13.54 21.59
C MET A 473 -2.68 -12.18 22.32
N ASP A 474 -3.21 -12.11 23.55
CA ASP A 474 -3.09 -10.91 24.43
C ASP A 474 -1.68 -10.82 25.06
N THR A 475 -0.66 -10.74 24.20
CA THR A 475 0.76 -10.56 24.53
C THR A 475 1.31 -9.38 23.75
N LEU A 476 2.37 -8.73 24.27
CA LEU A 476 3.12 -7.69 23.57
C LEU A 476 4.31 -8.29 22.78
N GLU A 477 4.08 -9.41 22.08
CA GLU A 477 5.10 -9.94 21.18
C GLU A 477 5.24 -9.02 19.96
N ALA A 478 6.47 -8.55 19.70
CA ALA A 478 6.78 -7.65 18.59
C ALA A 478 6.29 -8.23 17.24
N ALA A 479 5.73 -7.36 16.40
CA ALA A 479 5.14 -7.68 15.11
C ALA A 479 3.95 -8.67 15.12
N LYS A 480 3.42 -9.06 16.29
CA LYS A 480 2.37 -10.09 16.42
C LYS A 480 1.29 -9.80 17.46
N SER A 481 1.40 -8.71 18.21
CA SER A 481 0.51 -8.45 19.33
C SER A 481 -0.93 -8.22 18.86
N THR A 482 -1.87 -9.04 19.36
CA THR A 482 -3.31 -8.80 19.16
C THR A 482 -3.90 -7.86 20.22
N LYS A 483 -3.06 -7.31 21.12
CA LYS A 483 -3.50 -6.59 22.32
C LYS A 483 -4.17 -5.25 22.01
N GLY A 484 -3.57 -4.44 21.14
CA GLY A 484 -4.12 -3.14 20.70
C GLY A 484 -4.73 -2.29 21.84
N HIS A 485 -5.71 -1.45 21.50
CA HIS A 485 -6.52 -0.79 22.52
C HIS A 485 -7.62 -1.73 23.03
N ARG A 486 -8.14 -1.46 24.22
CA ARG A 486 -9.29 -2.18 24.81
C ARG A 486 -10.55 -1.31 24.99
N PHE A 487 -10.56 -0.05 24.56
CA PHE A 487 -11.77 0.77 24.53
C PHE A 487 -12.92 0.02 23.84
N GLY A 488 -14.05 -0.10 24.53
CA GLY A 488 -15.23 -0.81 24.04
C GLY A 488 -15.22 -2.32 24.28
N CYS A 489 -14.14 -2.91 24.84
CA CYS A 489 -14.11 -4.32 25.21
C CYS A 489 -14.83 -4.59 26.52
N ASP A 490 -14.63 -3.74 27.53
CA ASP A 490 -15.00 -4.04 28.91
C ASP A 490 -16.11 -3.09 29.43
N GLU A 491 -16.38 -1.99 28.70
CA GLU A 491 -17.36 -0.95 29.03
C GLU A 491 -18.74 -1.15 28.36
N LEU A 492 -18.77 -1.72 27.15
CA LEU A 492 -19.97 -1.84 26.32
C LEU A 492 -20.67 -3.21 26.48
N THR A 493 -22.01 -3.22 26.41
CA THR A 493 -22.80 -4.45 26.29
C THR A 493 -22.70 -5.07 24.89
N ALA A 494 -23.19 -6.31 24.74
CA ALA A 494 -23.16 -7.00 23.45
C ALA A 494 -23.93 -6.26 22.35
N THR A 495 -25.06 -5.62 22.67
CA THR A 495 -25.86 -4.85 21.71
C THR A 495 -25.16 -3.56 21.29
N GLU A 496 -24.57 -2.82 22.23
CA GLU A 496 -23.85 -1.57 21.93
C GLU A 496 -22.61 -1.84 21.06
N LYS A 497 -21.96 -3.00 21.22
CA LYS A 497 -20.89 -3.45 20.33
C LYS A 497 -21.39 -3.77 18.92
N ASP A 498 -22.57 -4.38 18.79
CA ASP A 498 -23.18 -4.70 17.49
C ASP A 498 -23.57 -3.42 16.73
N ASP A 499 -24.24 -2.47 17.42
CA ASP A 499 -24.54 -1.13 16.89
C ASP A 499 -23.26 -0.38 16.47
N LEU A 500 -22.22 -0.40 17.31
CA LEU A 500 -20.92 0.21 17.01
C LEU A 500 -20.23 -0.46 15.81
N ILE A 501 -20.35 -1.79 15.64
CA ILE A 501 -19.84 -2.51 14.47
C ILE A 501 -20.62 -2.08 13.22
N GLN A 502 -21.95 -2.04 13.27
CA GLN A 502 -22.80 -1.61 12.13
C GLN A 502 -22.45 -0.20 11.66
N TYR A 503 -22.21 0.72 12.61
CA TYR A 503 -21.73 2.08 12.32
C TYR A 503 -20.31 2.07 11.71
N LEU A 504 -19.34 1.38 12.32
CA LEU A 504 -17.98 1.32 11.79
C LEU A 504 -17.96 0.72 10.38
N GLU A 505 -18.75 -0.33 10.12
CA GLU A 505 -18.92 -0.94 8.79
C GLU A 505 -19.70 -0.10 7.77
N HIS A 506 -20.33 0.99 8.20
CA HIS A 506 -20.97 1.97 7.31
C HIS A 506 -19.97 3.00 6.75
N LEU A 507 -18.80 3.16 7.39
CA LEU A 507 -17.69 4.04 6.97
C LEU A 507 -16.84 3.42 5.86
#